data_AF-A0A966LGE7-F1
#
_entry.id   AF-A0A966LGE7-F1
#
_cell.length_a   1.000
_cell.length_b   1.000
_cell.length_c   1.000
_cell.angle_alpha   90.00
_cell.angle_beta   90.00
_cell.angle_gamma   90.00
#
_symmetry.space_group_name_H-M   'P 1'
#
loop_
_entity.id
_entity.type
_entity.pdbx_description
1 polymer ?
#
loop_
_entity_poly.entity_id
_entity_poly.type
_entity_poly.pdbx_seq_one_letter_code
_entity_poly.pdbx_strand_id
1 'polypeptide(L)'
;MCLALPAAASAQTNIALGGISADPTAPVEVTADSLTVDQASGSAVFSGNVVIGQGSLRIAAGEVRVVYSEATGDIAQLVASGGVTFVTATEAAEAQNADYNLVTGQLTLTGDVLLTQGASALSADRMTVNLADGSARMEGRVRTVFAQGGN
;
A
#
# COMPACT_ATOMS: atom_id res chain seq x y z
N MET A 1 -26.42 -26.86 -41.63
CA MET A 1 -27.06 -25.58 -41.24
C MET A 1 -26.38 -25.14 -39.95
N CYS A 2 -25.52 -24.12 -40.05
CA CYS A 2 -24.73 -23.55 -38.95
C CYS A 2 -25.63 -22.81 -37.95
N LEU A 3 -25.34 -22.94 -36.65
CA LEU A 3 -25.57 -21.88 -35.66
C LEU A 3 -24.53 -22.02 -34.56
N ALA A 4 -23.41 -21.30 -34.71
CA ALA A 4 -22.50 -21.00 -33.61
C ALA A 4 -22.93 -19.66 -33.00
N LEU A 5 -23.30 -19.68 -31.71
CA LEU A 5 -23.59 -18.48 -30.94
C LEU A 5 -22.27 -17.87 -30.45
N PRO A 6 -22.00 -16.58 -30.68
CA PRO A 6 -20.90 -15.89 -30.02
C PRO A 6 -21.28 -15.63 -28.56
N ALA A 7 -20.56 -16.27 -27.64
CA ALA A 7 -20.62 -15.90 -26.22
C ALA A 7 -19.98 -14.51 -26.07
N ALA A 8 -20.78 -13.54 -25.61
CA ALA A 8 -20.27 -12.24 -25.21
C ALA A 8 -19.32 -12.43 -24.03
N ALA A 9 -18.02 -12.20 -24.26
CA ALA A 9 -17.04 -12.11 -23.20
C ALA A 9 -17.28 -10.79 -22.46
N SER A 10 -17.92 -10.86 -21.29
CA SER A 10 -17.95 -9.75 -20.35
C SER A 10 -16.53 -9.50 -19.85
N ALA A 11 -15.84 -8.52 -20.43
CA ALA A 11 -14.62 -7.97 -19.87
C ALA A 11 -14.99 -7.18 -18.60
N GLN A 12 -15.20 -7.88 -17.48
CA GLN A 12 -15.24 -7.23 -16.18
C GLN A 12 -13.83 -6.76 -15.88
N THR A 13 -13.56 -5.47 -16.13
CA THR A 13 -12.41 -4.76 -15.58
C THR A 13 -12.64 -4.63 -14.08
N ASN A 14 -12.31 -5.70 -13.35
CA ASN A 14 -12.41 -5.72 -11.90
C ASN A 14 -11.21 -4.95 -11.35
N ILE A 15 -11.32 -3.61 -11.30
CA ILE A 15 -10.30 -2.77 -10.69
C ILE A 15 -10.42 -2.95 -9.18
N ALA A 16 -9.62 -3.86 -8.64
CA ALA A 16 -9.39 -3.98 -7.22
C ALA A 16 -8.53 -2.79 -6.81
N LEU A 17 -9.18 -1.74 -6.30
CA LEU A 17 -8.54 -0.50 -5.85
C LEU A 17 -7.78 -0.66 -4.52
N GLY A 18 -7.80 -1.86 -3.91
CA GLY A 18 -7.15 -2.18 -2.63
C GLY A 18 -6.33 -3.47 -2.67
N GLY A 19 -5.59 -3.74 -3.75
CA GLY A 19 -4.77 -4.95 -3.87
C GLY A 19 -3.45 -4.93 -3.09
N ILE A 20 -3.19 -3.86 -2.30
CA ILE A 20 -2.26 -3.92 -1.18
C ILE A 20 -2.90 -4.79 -0.09
N SER A 21 -2.82 -6.10 -0.29
CA SER A 21 -3.24 -7.09 0.68
C SER A 21 -2.02 -7.51 1.49
N ALA A 22 -1.98 -7.10 2.76
CA ALA A 22 -1.02 -7.63 3.72
C ALA A 22 -1.56 -8.96 4.25
N ASP A 23 -0.71 -9.99 4.33
CA ASP A 23 -1.07 -11.23 5.04
C ASP A 23 -0.85 -11.02 6.54
N PRO A 24 -1.90 -10.85 7.35
CA PRO A 24 -1.76 -10.55 8.78
C PRO A 24 -1.16 -11.72 9.58
N THR A 25 -1.05 -12.91 8.99
CA THR A 25 -0.44 -14.08 9.64
C THR A 25 1.05 -14.20 9.34
N ALA A 26 1.55 -13.51 8.31
CA ALA A 26 2.95 -13.53 7.94
C ALA A 26 3.79 -12.68 8.92
N PRO A 27 5.02 -13.10 9.25
CA PRO A 27 5.91 -12.30 10.08
C PRO A 27 6.25 -10.98 9.39
N VAL A 28 6.32 -9.91 10.18
CA VAL A 28 6.81 -8.60 9.74
C VAL A 28 8.31 -8.52 10.01
N GLU A 29 9.10 -8.37 8.96
CA GLU A 29 10.55 -8.18 9.02
C GLU A 29 10.87 -6.72 8.67
N VAL A 30 11.72 -6.07 9.45
CA VAL A 30 12.15 -4.68 9.21
C VAL A 30 13.68 -4.63 9.20
N THR A 31 14.24 -4.13 8.11
CA THR A 31 15.68 -3.91 7.93
C THR A 31 15.93 -2.42 7.71
N ALA A 32 16.90 -1.84 8.40
CA ALA A 32 17.29 -0.44 8.27
C ALA A 32 18.75 -0.24 8.68
N ASP A 33 19.32 0.91 8.33
CA ASP A 33 20.69 1.29 8.72
C ASP A 33 20.79 1.59 10.22
N SER A 34 19.73 2.14 10.82
CA SER A 34 19.70 2.52 12.22
C SER A 34 18.31 2.34 12.84
N LEU A 35 18.29 2.07 14.14
CA LEU A 35 17.09 1.96 14.97
C LEU A 35 17.26 2.81 16.23
N THR A 36 16.35 3.74 16.44
CA THR A 36 16.22 4.52 17.68
C THR A 36 14.94 4.14 18.39
N VAL A 37 15.01 3.77 19.67
CA VAL A 37 13.84 3.43 20.48
C VAL A 37 13.64 4.53 21.52
N ASP A 38 12.48 5.16 21.48
CA ASP A 38 12.02 6.11 22.48
C ASP A 38 10.99 5.43 23.39
N GLN A 39 11.43 5.07 24.59
CA GLN A 39 10.57 4.46 25.60
C GLN A 39 9.61 5.46 26.24
N ALA A 40 9.93 6.76 26.24
CA ALA A 40 9.07 7.78 26.82
C ALA A 40 7.84 8.04 25.94
N SER A 41 7.99 7.95 24.62
CA SER A 41 6.88 8.08 23.67
C SER A 41 6.31 6.74 23.18
N GLY A 42 6.88 5.59 23.60
CA GLY A 42 6.44 4.27 23.15
C GLY A 42 6.63 4.05 21.64
N SER A 43 7.69 4.59 21.05
CA SER A 43 7.90 4.55 19.59
C SER A 43 9.31 4.12 19.20
N ALA A 44 9.43 3.44 18.07
CA ALA A 44 10.69 3.08 17.43
C ALA A 44 10.81 3.80 16.08
N VAL A 45 11.98 4.36 15.77
CA VAL A 45 12.27 5.01 14.50
C VAL A 45 13.39 4.25 13.80
N PHE A 46 13.07 3.71 12.64
CA PHE A 46 13.99 3.06 11.72
C PHE A 46 14.38 4.08 10.66
N SER A 47 15.67 4.35 10.47
CA SER A 47 16.13 5.35 9.51
C SER A 47 17.27 4.80 8.66
N GLY A 48 17.26 5.17 7.38
CA GLY A 48 18.24 4.75 6.37
C GLY A 48 17.86 3.43 5.71
N ASN A 49 17.61 3.48 4.39
CA ASN A 49 17.32 2.33 3.53
C ASN A 49 16.33 1.32 4.15
N VAL A 50 15.22 1.83 4.70
CA VAL A 50 14.27 0.99 5.44
C VAL A 50 13.53 0.08 4.46
N VAL A 51 13.53 -1.22 4.73
CA VAL A 51 12.78 -2.23 3.99
C VAL A 51 11.98 -3.06 4.97
N ILE A 52 10.66 -3.07 4.77
CA ILE A 52 9.71 -3.90 5.53
C ILE A 52 9.20 -5.01 4.62
N GLY A 53 9.21 -6.24 5.11
CA GLY A 53 8.65 -7.41 4.44
C GLY A 53 7.53 -8.04 5.26
N GLN A 54 6.40 -8.33 4.61
CA GLN A 54 5.31 -9.11 5.21
C GLN A 54 4.69 -10.02 4.13
N GLY A 55 5.02 -11.31 4.17
CA GLY A 55 4.65 -12.24 3.10
C GLY A 55 5.24 -11.81 1.75
N SER A 56 4.36 -11.51 0.77
CA SER A 56 4.76 -10.98 -0.56
C SER A 56 4.83 -9.46 -0.62
N LEU A 57 4.36 -8.75 0.41
CA LEU A 57 4.40 -7.29 0.49
C LEU A 57 5.81 -6.83 0.86
N ARG A 58 6.32 -5.87 0.08
CA ARG A 58 7.57 -5.15 0.37
C ARG A 58 7.29 -3.67 0.44
N ILE A 59 7.79 -3.02 1.48
CA ILE A 59 7.67 -1.58 1.68
C ILE A 59 9.08 -1.03 1.82
N ALA A 60 9.43 -0.04 1.00
CA ALA A 60 10.70 0.68 1.12
C ALA A 60 10.43 2.13 1.52
N ALA A 61 11.25 2.68 2.40
CA ALA A 61 11.17 4.08 2.83
C ALA A 61 12.53 4.62 3.31
N GLY A 62 12.68 5.95 3.35
CA GLY A 62 13.84 6.59 3.94
C GLY A 62 13.84 6.49 5.48
N GLU A 63 12.66 6.64 6.09
CA GLU A 63 12.45 6.53 7.52
C GLU A 63 11.07 5.92 7.81
N VAL A 64 11.00 5.07 8.84
CA VAL A 64 9.74 4.51 9.37
C VAL A 64 9.69 4.67 10.87
N ARG A 65 8.66 5.35 11.36
CA ARG A 65 8.30 5.41 12.78
C ARG A 65 7.20 4.41 13.08
N VAL A 66 7.45 3.54 14.05
CA VAL A 66 6.50 2.58 14.62
C VAL A 66 6.05 3.11 15.97
N VAL A 67 4.74 3.22 16.17
CA VAL A 67 4.13 3.58 17.45
C VAL A 67 3.45 2.35 18.02
N TYR A 68 3.80 1.99 19.25
CA TYR A 68 3.23 0.85 19.95
C TYR A 68 2.06 1.27 20.83
N SER A 69 1.07 0.40 20.96
CA SER A 69 -0.04 0.56 21.89
C SER A 69 0.45 0.31 23.31
N GLU A 70 0.29 1.28 24.21
CA GLU A 70 0.61 1.10 25.64
C GLU A 70 -0.25 0.00 26.30
N ALA A 71 -1.45 -0.25 25.77
CA ALA A 71 -2.39 -1.20 26.34
C ALA A 71 -2.10 -2.66 25.99
N THR A 72 -1.60 -2.92 24.77
CA THR A 72 -1.41 -4.29 24.26
C THR A 72 0.03 -4.63 23.88
N GLY A 73 0.89 -3.62 23.70
CA GLY A 73 2.24 -3.79 23.17
C GLY A 73 2.28 -4.04 21.65
N ASP A 74 1.13 -4.08 20.98
CA ASP A 74 1.06 -4.26 19.53
C ASP A 74 1.39 -2.96 18.79
N ILE A 75 1.71 -3.07 17.51
CA ILE A 75 1.91 -1.92 16.63
C ILE A 75 0.57 -1.23 16.41
N ALA A 76 0.44 0.02 16.87
CA ALA A 76 -0.76 0.84 16.68
C ALA A 76 -0.72 1.63 15.37
N GLN A 77 0.45 2.17 15.03
CA GLN A 77 0.62 3.03 13.86
C GLN A 77 2.02 2.90 13.26
N LEU A 78 2.09 2.97 11.94
CA LEU A 78 3.31 2.99 11.14
C LEU A 78 3.32 4.24 10.27
N VAL A 79 4.31 5.10 10.44
CA VAL A 79 4.49 6.33 9.65
C VAL A 79 5.79 6.23 8.87
N ALA A 80 5.68 6.11 7.55
CA ALA A 80 6.82 6.07 6.64
C ALA A 80 6.97 7.38 5.88
N SER A 81 8.21 7.82 5.68
CA SER A 81 8.53 9.06 4.98
C SER A 81 9.85 8.96 4.20
N GLY A 82 10.14 9.97 3.38
CA GLY A 82 11.37 10.01 2.58
C GLY A 82 11.28 9.21 1.28
N GLY A 83 10.09 9.14 0.68
CA GLY A 83 9.83 8.34 -0.52
C GLY A 83 9.49 6.91 -0.14
N VAL A 84 8.20 6.60 -0.18
CA VAL A 84 7.65 5.30 0.19
C VAL A 84 7.24 4.55 -1.07
N THR A 85 7.66 3.29 -1.16
CA THR A 85 7.30 2.39 -2.25
C THR A 85 6.75 1.09 -1.66
N PHE A 86 5.52 0.76 -2.02
CA PHE A 86 4.88 -0.53 -1.74
C PHE A 86 4.96 -1.36 -3.01
N VAL A 87 5.40 -2.61 -2.89
CA VAL A 87 5.46 -3.56 -4.00
C VAL A 87 4.84 -4.87 -3.55
N THR A 88 3.93 -5.38 -4.36
CA THR A 88 3.39 -6.74 -4.27
C THR A 88 3.72 -7.50 -5.54
N ALA A 89 3.23 -8.74 -5.70
CA ALA A 89 3.45 -9.53 -6.90
C ALA A 89 2.85 -8.90 -8.18
N THR A 90 1.82 -8.07 -8.05
CA THR A 90 1.05 -7.55 -9.20
C THR A 90 0.90 -6.03 -9.21
N GLU A 91 1.30 -5.37 -8.13
CA GLU A 91 1.04 -3.95 -7.90
C GLU A 91 2.25 -3.24 -7.32
N ALA A 92 2.39 -1.96 -7.67
CA ALA A 92 3.31 -1.06 -6.99
C ALA A 92 2.63 0.28 -6.70
N ALA A 93 2.79 0.79 -5.48
CA ALA A 93 2.30 2.10 -5.06
C ALA A 93 3.47 2.94 -4.54
N GLU A 94 3.62 4.15 -5.06
CA GLU A 94 4.66 5.10 -4.67
C GLU A 94 4.01 6.36 -4.10
N ALA A 95 4.63 6.96 -3.08
CA ALA A 95 4.20 8.21 -2.47
C ALA A 95 5.35 8.86 -1.69
N GLN A 96 5.26 10.15 -1.32
CA GLN A 96 6.25 10.77 -0.44
C GLN A 96 6.15 10.29 1.01
N ASN A 97 4.92 10.12 1.50
CA ASN A 97 4.65 9.68 2.86
C ASN A 97 3.52 8.63 2.89
N ALA A 98 3.59 7.73 3.88
CA ALA A 98 2.56 6.76 4.18
C ALA A 98 2.26 6.74 5.68
N ASP A 99 0.99 6.78 6.04
CA ASP A 99 0.50 6.62 7.40
C ASP A 99 -0.41 5.40 7.42
N TYR A 100 -0.01 4.35 8.13
CA TYR A 100 -0.81 3.16 8.33
C TYR A 100 -1.23 3.06 9.79
N ASN A 101 -2.52 3.24 10.02
CA ASN A 101 -3.15 3.03 11.32
C ASN A 101 -3.68 1.60 11.38
N LEU A 102 -3.01 0.75 12.16
CA LEU A 102 -3.37 -0.66 12.31
C LEU A 102 -4.61 -0.83 13.20
N VAL A 103 -4.90 0.15 14.08
CA VAL A 103 -6.10 0.14 14.93
C VAL A 103 -7.36 0.29 14.08
N THR A 104 -7.34 1.17 13.08
CA THR A 104 -8.47 1.39 12.17
C THR A 104 -8.37 0.61 10.85
N GLY A 105 -7.23 -0.02 10.57
CA GLY A 105 -6.95 -0.68 9.29
C GLY A 105 -6.87 0.30 8.10
N GLN A 106 -6.51 1.56 8.35
CA GLN A 106 -6.50 2.61 7.32
C GLN A 106 -5.07 2.97 6.93
N LEU A 107 -4.76 2.85 5.64
CA LEU A 107 -3.52 3.31 5.03
C LEU A 107 -3.77 4.61 4.25
N THR A 108 -2.99 5.65 4.52
CA THR A 108 -3.06 6.94 3.81
C THR A 108 -1.72 7.25 3.18
N LEU A 109 -1.69 7.34 1.85
CA LEU A 109 -0.55 7.73 1.04
C LEU A 109 -0.71 9.19 0.61
N THR A 110 0.37 9.98 0.68
CA THR A 110 0.35 11.41 0.33
C THR A 110 1.63 11.86 -0.35
N GLY A 111 1.48 12.90 -1.18
CA GLY A 111 2.58 13.51 -1.93
C GLY A 111 2.87 12.68 -3.17
N ASP A 112 2.25 13.05 -4.29
CA ASP A 112 2.46 12.44 -5.60
C ASP A 112 2.26 10.91 -5.59
N VAL A 113 1.06 10.48 -5.20
CA VAL A 113 0.73 9.06 -5.18
C VAL A 113 0.67 8.53 -6.60
N LEU A 114 1.39 7.45 -6.87
CA LEU A 114 1.36 6.71 -8.12
C LEU A 114 1.07 5.24 -7.81
N LEU A 115 -0.06 4.72 -8.26
CA LEU A 115 -0.42 3.32 -8.19
C LEU A 115 -0.32 2.70 -9.59
N THR A 116 0.34 1.56 -9.69
CA THR A 116 0.45 0.77 -10.91
C THR A 116 -0.08 -0.64 -10.65
N GLN A 117 -0.95 -1.11 -11.55
CA GLN A 117 -1.57 -2.43 -11.46
C GLN A 117 -1.61 -3.02 -12.87
N GLY A 118 -0.74 -4.00 -13.12
CA GLY A 118 -0.54 -4.56 -14.45
C GLY A 118 -0.16 -3.47 -15.46
N ALA A 119 -1.01 -3.25 -16.46
CA ALA A 119 -0.81 -2.24 -17.50
C ALA A 119 -1.52 -0.89 -17.20
N SER A 120 -2.24 -0.79 -16.08
CA SER A 120 -2.93 0.44 -15.67
C SER A 120 -2.09 1.25 -14.68
N ALA A 121 -2.21 2.57 -14.75
CA ALA A 121 -1.57 3.51 -13.82
C ALA A 121 -2.57 4.56 -13.33
N LEU A 122 -2.54 4.86 -12.04
CA LEU A 122 -3.36 5.86 -11.37
C LEU A 122 -2.42 6.82 -10.64
N SER A 123 -2.70 8.11 -10.71
CA SER A 123 -1.97 9.15 -9.99
C SER A 123 -2.93 10.07 -9.26
N ALA A 124 -2.56 10.51 -8.07
CA ALA A 124 -3.38 11.37 -7.21
C ALA A 124 -2.51 12.14 -6.19
N ASP A 125 -3.06 13.19 -5.59
CA ASP A 125 -2.35 13.92 -4.53
C ASP A 125 -2.37 13.14 -3.20
N ARG A 126 -3.47 12.39 -2.97
CA ARG A 126 -3.70 11.54 -1.80
C ARG A 126 -4.46 10.27 -2.20
N MET A 127 -4.13 9.17 -1.54
CA MET A 127 -4.86 7.92 -1.59
C MET A 127 -5.09 7.41 -0.18
N THR A 128 -6.32 7.02 0.14
CA THR A 128 -6.67 6.37 1.41
C THR A 128 -7.24 5.00 1.09
N VAL A 129 -6.71 3.96 1.73
CA VAL A 129 -7.13 2.57 1.59
C VAL A 129 -7.63 2.09 2.94
N ASN A 130 -8.79 1.44 2.95
CA ASN A 130 -9.26 0.68 4.08
C ASN A 130 -8.94 -0.80 3.82
N LEU A 131 -7.98 -1.34 4.56
CA LEU A 131 -7.54 -2.73 4.41
C LEU A 131 -8.56 -3.73 4.98
N ALA A 132 -9.53 -3.28 5.80
CA ALA A 132 -10.56 -4.15 6.33
C ALA A 132 -11.62 -4.54 5.29
N ASP A 133 -11.96 -3.61 4.37
CA ASP A 133 -12.96 -3.83 3.32
C ASP A 133 -12.37 -3.79 1.89
N GLY A 134 -11.08 -3.48 1.75
CA GLY A 134 -10.38 -3.38 0.48
C GLY A 134 -10.77 -2.15 -0.36
N SER A 135 -11.52 -1.20 0.20
CA SER A 135 -11.88 0.03 -0.51
C SER A 135 -10.70 0.99 -0.56
N ALA A 136 -10.59 1.74 -1.65
CA ALA A 136 -9.68 2.87 -1.72
C ALA A 136 -10.34 4.09 -2.35
N ARG A 137 -9.88 5.25 -1.86
CA ARG A 137 -10.34 6.57 -2.26
C ARG A 137 -9.12 7.39 -2.67
N MET A 138 -9.17 7.96 -3.86
CA MET A 138 -8.15 8.88 -4.37
C MET A 138 -8.72 10.29 -4.43
N GLU A 139 -7.93 11.28 -4.03
CA GLU A 139 -8.34 12.67 -3.94
C GLU A 139 -7.30 13.62 -4.53
N GLY A 140 -7.75 14.82 -4.93
CA GLY A 140 -6.93 15.82 -5.59
C GLY A 140 -6.97 15.70 -7.12
N ARG A 141 -5.83 15.89 -7.78
CA ARG A 141 -5.71 15.71 -9.24
C ARG A 141 -5.59 14.23 -9.61
N VAL A 142 -6.71 13.52 -9.55
CA VAL A 142 -6.75 12.10 -9.93
C VAL A 142 -6.67 11.96 -11.45
N ARG A 143 -5.65 11.23 -11.94
CA ARG A 143 -5.50 10.86 -13.35
C ARG A 143 -5.32 9.35 -13.45
N THR A 144 -6.12 8.75 -14.32
CA THR A 144 -6.07 7.31 -14.58
C THR A 144 -5.74 7.04 -16.04
N VAL A 145 -4.84 6.09 -16.27
CA VAL A 145 -4.51 5.54 -17.58
C VAL A 145 -4.84 4.05 -17.53
N PHE A 146 -5.83 3.65 -18.32
CA PHE A 146 -6.14 2.24 -18.54
C PHE A 146 -5.47 1.79 -19.82
N ALA A 147 -4.53 0.85 -19.74
CA ALA A 147 -4.12 0.12 -20.93
C ALA A 147 -5.17 -0.97 -21.19
N GLN A 148 -6.09 -0.68 -22.11
CA GLN A 148 -6.87 -1.75 -22.70
C GLN A 148 -5.91 -2.64 -23.50
N GLY A 149 -5.94 -3.95 -23.21
CA GLY A 149 -5.19 -4.93 -23.98
C GLY A 149 -5.49 -4.71 -25.47
N GLY A 150 -4.44 -4.52 -26.25
CA GLY A 150 -4.56 -4.45 -27.70
C GLY A 150 -5.25 -5.71 -28.21
N ASN A 151 -6.19 -5.51 -29.14
CA ASN A 151 -6.99 -6.51 -29.85
C ASN A 151 -6.24 -7.81 -30.20
#